data_AF-A0A352KQD6-F1
#
_entry.id   AF-A0A352KQD6-F1
#
_cell.length_a   1.000
_cell.length_b   1.000
_cell.length_c   1.000
_cell.angle_alpha   90.00
_cell.angle_beta   90.00
_cell.angle_gamma   90.00
#
_symmetry.space_group_name_H-M   'P 1'
#
loop_
_entity.id
_entity.type
_entity.pdbx_description
1 polymer ?
#
loop_
_entity_poly.entity_id
_entity_poly.type
_entity_poly.pdbx_seq_one_letter_code
_entity_poly.pdbx_strand_id
1 'polypeptide(L)'
;MSKLAGCVIPPWVLSIQDMYDKPYLMGYYLAGTNTACMTCMSSKGIVTMARVLAERAELLAEDLSQGIITSVSLDDVIPNNAAYNHNPELARAILELKNRNLPEKYFIQTLMSLLLPNLRSIGTWRGGSLSFYIPELLAYFPNVSLFDLPHNSSEGIYNVTIFDGPAGIATSNAGFFEFIPEDQWEQENPHTKFLWEIEEGKFYSM
;
A
#
# COMPACT_ATOMS: atom_id res chain seq x y z
N MET A 1 -9.36 -13.94 23.47
CA MET A 1 -9.30 -12.53 23.02
C MET A 1 -8.64 -12.52 21.66
N SER A 2 -9.43 -12.31 20.60
CA SER A 2 -8.91 -12.23 19.23
C SER A 2 -7.98 -11.02 19.15
N LYS A 3 -6.71 -11.25 18.79
CA LYS A 3 -5.86 -10.17 18.28
C LYS A 3 -6.55 -9.71 16.98
N LEU A 4 -7.30 -8.62 17.04
CA LEU A 4 -7.59 -7.82 15.86
C LEU A 4 -6.27 -7.63 15.11
N ALA A 5 -6.30 -7.73 13.77
CA ALA A 5 -5.15 -7.56 12.90
C ALA A 5 -4.41 -6.26 13.28
N GLY A 6 -3.36 -6.40 14.09
CA GLY A 6 -2.60 -5.25 14.58
C GLY A 6 -1.79 -4.70 13.43
N CYS A 7 -1.91 -3.40 13.18
CA CYS A 7 -0.99 -2.72 12.29
C CYS A 7 0.44 -2.93 12.84
N VAL A 8 1.31 -3.54 12.03
CA VAL A 8 2.69 -3.84 12.42
C VAL A 8 3.55 -2.57 12.46
N ILE A 9 3.10 -1.53 11.76
CA ILE A 9 3.78 -0.24 11.68
C ILE A 9 3.33 0.64 12.85
N PRO A 10 4.25 1.15 13.67
CA PRO A 10 3.90 2.09 14.74
C PRO A 10 3.20 3.34 14.20
N PRO A 11 2.13 3.84 14.86
CA PRO A 11 1.37 4.99 14.36
C PRO A 11 2.20 6.25 14.09
N TRP A 12 3.26 6.50 14.86
CA TRP A 12 4.13 7.67 14.70
C TRP A 12 4.93 7.66 13.38
N VAL A 13 5.16 6.49 12.78
CA VAL A 13 5.78 6.39 11.45
C VAL A 13 4.85 7.00 10.40
N LEU A 14 3.53 6.92 10.61
CA LEU A 14 2.54 7.48 9.68
C LEU A 14 2.50 9.01 9.71
N SER A 15 2.94 9.66 10.79
CA SER A 15 3.03 11.12 10.90
C SER A 15 4.26 11.74 10.24
N ILE A 16 5.24 10.92 9.85
CA ILE A 16 6.43 11.40 9.13
C ILE A 16 6.01 11.96 7.77
N GLN A 17 6.50 13.14 7.44
CA GLN A 17 6.18 13.83 6.20
C GLN A 17 7.23 13.62 5.10
N ASP A 18 8.46 13.32 5.49
CA ASP A 18 9.54 13.12 4.53
C ASP A 18 9.26 11.92 3.61
N MET A 19 9.46 12.16 2.33
CA MET A 19 9.08 11.24 1.26
C MET A 19 10.03 10.05 1.09
N TYR A 20 11.18 10.06 1.75
CA TYR A 20 12.14 8.95 1.78
C TYR A 20 12.18 8.25 3.14
N ASP A 21 12.04 8.99 4.24
CA ASP A 21 12.14 8.41 5.59
C ASP A 21 10.87 7.64 5.97
N LYS A 22 9.68 8.13 5.59
CA LYS A 22 8.44 7.39 5.86
C LYS A 22 8.42 6.02 5.16
N PRO A 23 8.66 5.91 3.84
CA PRO A 23 8.68 4.60 3.19
C PRO A 23 9.80 3.69 3.72
N TYR A 24 10.98 4.24 4.01
CA TYR A 24 12.06 3.46 4.63
C TYR A 24 11.62 2.85 5.97
N LEU A 25 11.07 3.65 6.88
CA LEU A 25 10.66 3.18 8.20
C LEU A 25 9.50 2.20 8.14
N MET A 26 8.53 2.41 7.25
CA MET A 26 7.48 1.41 7.01
C MET A 26 8.10 0.06 6.66
N GLY A 27 9.10 0.04 5.78
CA GLY A 27 9.85 -1.16 5.43
C GLY A 27 10.66 -1.76 6.58
N TYR A 28 11.37 -0.94 7.35
CA TYR A 28 12.13 -1.37 8.52
C TYR A 28 11.24 -2.10 9.56
N TYR A 29 10.07 -1.54 9.85
CA TYR A 29 9.11 -2.14 10.78
C TYR A 29 8.43 -3.39 10.22
N LEU A 30 8.28 -3.48 8.89
CA LEU A 30 7.73 -4.64 8.21
C LEU A 30 8.75 -5.78 8.04
N ALA A 31 10.04 -5.48 8.05
CA ALA A 31 11.13 -6.42 7.80
C ALA A 31 11.13 -7.59 8.79
N GLY A 32 11.05 -8.82 8.29
CA GLY A 32 11.08 -10.04 9.09
C GLY A 32 9.78 -10.32 9.86
N THR A 33 8.73 -9.55 9.59
CA THR A 33 7.42 -9.77 10.22
C THR A 33 6.66 -10.90 9.55
N ASN A 34 5.76 -11.54 10.29
CA ASN A 34 4.88 -12.57 9.75
C ASN A 34 3.64 -11.95 9.05
N THR A 35 3.87 -11.05 8.10
CA THR A 35 2.82 -10.31 7.40
C THR A 35 2.32 -11.11 6.21
N ALA A 36 1.06 -11.57 6.28
CA ALA A 36 0.41 -12.29 5.18
C ALA A 36 -0.33 -11.36 4.21
N CYS A 37 -0.75 -10.18 4.68
CA CYS A 37 -1.51 -9.21 3.91
C CYS A 37 -1.01 -7.79 4.22
N MET A 38 -0.86 -6.98 3.17
CA MET A 38 -0.54 -5.57 3.28
C MET A 38 -1.61 -4.74 2.57
N THR A 39 -2.01 -3.61 3.13
CA THR A 39 -2.94 -2.69 2.50
C THR A 39 -2.33 -1.31 2.41
N CYS A 40 -2.40 -0.69 1.24
CA CYS A 40 -2.05 0.71 1.04
C CYS A 40 -3.06 1.29 0.05
N MET A 41 -3.61 2.47 0.32
CA MET A 41 -4.61 3.08 -0.57
C MET A 41 -4.08 3.24 -2.00
N SER A 42 -2.79 3.58 -2.15
CA SER A 42 -2.16 3.78 -3.44
C SER A 42 -1.04 2.77 -3.70
N SER A 43 -1.08 2.19 -4.90
CA SER A 43 -0.04 1.32 -5.45
C SER A 43 1.33 2.01 -5.50
N LYS A 44 1.34 3.33 -5.75
CA LYS A 44 2.55 4.16 -5.71
C LYS A 44 3.28 4.08 -4.37
N GLY A 45 2.54 4.09 -3.25
CA GLY A 45 3.14 4.06 -1.92
C GLY A 45 3.97 2.80 -1.68
N ILE A 46 3.44 1.65 -2.11
CA ILE A 46 4.11 0.35 -1.98
C ILE A 46 5.33 0.27 -2.90
N VAL A 47 5.19 0.74 -4.15
CA VAL A 47 6.30 0.79 -5.11
C VAL A 47 7.42 1.70 -4.61
N THR A 48 7.10 2.89 -4.11
CA THR A 48 8.08 3.81 -3.53
C THR A 48 8.79 3.17 -2.33
N MET A 49 8.07 2.51 -1.43
CA MET A 49 8.67 1.79 -0.31
C MET A 49 9.69 0.76 -0.80
N ALA A 50 9.31 -0.09 -1.77
CA ALA A 50 10.20 -1.13 -2.29
C ALA A 50 11.48 -0.54 -2.92
N ARG A 51 11.36 0.57 -3.66
CA ARG A 51 12.51 1.28 -4.25
C ARG A 51 13.41 1.91 -3.19
N VAL A 52 12.84 2.64 -2.23
CA VAL A 52 13.60 3.28 -1.15
C VAL A 52 14.38 2.24 -0.33
N LEU A 53 13.77 1.09 -0.02
CA LEU A 53 14.46 0.02 0.70
C LEU A 53 15.60 -0.60 -0.12
N ALA A 54 15.44 -0.69 -1.45
CA ALA A 54 16.49 -1.19 -2.32
C ALA A 54 17.64 -0.20 -2.49
N GLU A 55 17.33 1.09 -2.63
CA GLU A 55 18.30 2.19 -2.67
C GLU A 55 19.10 2.26 -1.35
N ARG A 56 18.41 2.11 -0.21
CA ARG A 56 18.99 2.18 1.14
C ARG A 56 19.24 0.80 1.76
N ALA A 57 19.48 -0.24 0.95
CA ALA A 57 19.58 -1.62 1.45
C ALA A 57 20.74 -1.84 2.45
N GLU A 58 21.86 -1.15 2.27
CA GLU A 58 23.01 -1.23 3.19
C GLU A 58 22.69 -0.59 4.54
N LEU A 59 22.05 0.59 4.52
CA LEU A 59 21.56 1.27 5.71
C LEU A 59 20.52 0.40 6.45
N LEU A 60 19.58 -0.20 5.70
CA LEU A 60 18.58 -1.11 6.26
C LEU A 60 19.24 -2.30 6.95
N ALA A 61 20.28 -2.89 6.36
CA ALA A 61 21.01 -3.97 6.97
C ALA A 61 21.75 -3.52 8.24
N GLU A 62 22.37 -2.33 8.23
CA GLU A 62 23.02 -1.77 9.41
C GLU A 62 22.04 -1.54 10.56
N ASP A 63 20.92 -0.86 10.28
CA ASP A 63 19.86 -0.57 11.24
C ASP A 63 19.26 -1.85 11.83
N LEU A 64 19.00 -2.86 11.00
CA LEU A 64 18.50 -4.17 11.46
C LEU A 64 19.56 -4.93 12.26
N SER A 65 20.84 -4.84 11.88
CA SER A 65 21.91 -5.53 12.59
C SER A 65 22.19 -4.93 13.96
N GLN A 66 21.99 -3.63 14.15
CA GLN A 66 22.24 -2.93 15.41
C GLN A 66 20.97 -2.74 16.23
N GLY A 67 19.78 -2.89 15.63
CA GLY A 67 18.51 -2.57 16.27
C GLY A 67 18.41 -1.07 16.54
N ILE A 68 18.73 -0.24 15.55
CA ILE A 68 18.67 1.22 15.62
C ILE A 68 17.90 1.79 14.42
N ILE A 69 17.66 3.10 14.44
CA ILE A 69 17.09 3.85 13.33
C ILE A 69 18.01 5.04 13.06
N THR A 70 18.75 5.00 11.96
CA THR A 70 19.70 6.08 11.59
C THR A 70 19.19 6.96 10.46
N SER A 71 18.14 6.53 9.75
CA SER A 71 17.69 7.14 8.50
C SER A 71 16.90 8.44 8.66
N VAL A 72 16.53 8.86 9.87
CA VAL A 72 15.56 9.94 10.10
C VAL A 72 16.31 11.24 10.36
N SER A 73 15.98 12.30 9.61
CA SER A 73 16.46 13.65 9.93
C SER A 73 16.09 13.99 11.39
N LEU A 74 17.10 14.38 12.18
CA LEU A 74 17.13 14.43 13.65
C LEU A 74 16.14 15.40 14.34
N ASP A 75 15.09 15.86 13.67
CA ASP A 75 14.08 16.72 14.29
C ASP A 75 13.06 15.89 15.09
N ASP A 76 13.51 15.30 16.21
CA ASP A 76 12.72 14.83 17.38
C ASP A 76 11.44 13.98 17.13
N VAL A 77 11.30 13.28 16.00
CA VAL A 77 10.07 12.49 15.70
C VAL A 77 10.08 11.08 16.28
N ILE A 78 11.23 10.51 16.64
CA ILE A 78 11.30 9.13 17.14
C ILE A 78 10.92 9.12 18.63
N PRO A 79 9.82 8.47 19.04
CA PRO A 79 9.45 8.41 20.45
C PRO A 79 10.50 7.64 21.26
N ASN A 80 10.72 8.04 22.51
CA ASN A 80 11.64 7.35 23.44
C ASN A 80 11.32 5.86 23.64
N ASN A 81 10.12 5.43 23.32
CA ASN A 81 9.64 4.04 23.40
C ASN A 81 9.48 3.37 22.02
N ALA A 82 10.13 3.91 20.97
CA ALA A 82 10.15 3.26 19.67
C ALA A 82 10.66 1.81 19.80
N ALA A 83 9.91 0.87 19.22
CA ALA A 83 10.32 -0.51 19.19
C ALA A 83 11.38 -0.69 18.11
N TYR A 84 12.58 -1.13 18.48
CA TYR A 84 13.63 -1.39 17.50
C TYR A 84 13.54 -2.82 16.95
N ASN A 85 13.82 -2.97 15.67
CA ASN A 85 13.88 -4.26 14.98
C ASN A 85 15.34 -4.72 14.90
N HIS A 86 15.76 -5.54 15.86
CA HIS A 86 17.09 -6.15 15.86
C HIS A 86 17.01 -7.54 15.20
N ASN A 87 17.47 -7.62 13.95
CA ASN A 87 17.48 -8.83 13.14
C ASN A 87 18.80 -8.98 12.35
N PRO A 88 19.89 -9.41 13.01
CA PRO A 88 21.21 -9.53 12.38
C PRO A 88 21.29 -10.63 11.32
N GLU A 89 20.41 -11.64 11.37
CA GLU A 89 20.35 -12.68 10.33
C GLU A 89 19.78 -12.12 9.02
N LEU A 90 18.68 -11.36 9.11
CA LEU A 90 18.10 -10.68 7.96
C LEU A 90 19.08 -9.64 7.38
N ALA A 91 19.78 -8.89 8.24
CA ALA A 91 20.81 -7.95 7.82
C ALA A 91 21.90 -8.61 6.96
N ARG A 92 22.44 -9.75 7.40
CA ARG A 92 23.44 -10.51 6.62
C ARG A 92 22.88 -10.95 5.27
N ALA A 93 21.66 -11.47 5.24
CA ALA A 93 21.01 -11.90 4.01
C ALA A 93 20.78 -10.74 3.01
N ILE A 94 20.46 -9.53 3.50
CA ILE A 94 20.36 -8.32 2.66
C ILE A 94 21.71 -7.97 2.04
N LEU A 95 22.80 -7.99 2.82
CA LEU A 95 24.15 -7.69 2.33
C LEU A 95 24.64 -8.74 1.32
N GLU A 96 24.40 -10.03 1.60
CA GLU A 96 24.67 -11.12 0.66
C GLU A 96 23.90 -10.92 -0.65
N LEU A 97 22.63 -10.53 -0.58
CA LEU A 97 21.82 -10.23 -1.75
C LEU A 97 22.38 -9.05 -2.55
N LYS A 98 22.80 -7.97 -1.86
CA LYS A 98 23.41 -6.79 -2.50
C LYS A 98 24.68 -7.17 -3.27
N ASN A 99 25.52 -8.03 -2.68
CA ASN A 99 26.76 -8.52 -3.30
C ASN A 99 26.54 -9.36 -4.56
N ARG A 100 25.33 -9.89 -4.80
CA ARG A 100 25.01 -10.64 -6.02
C ARG A 100 24.85 -9.75 -7.26
N ASN A 101 24.80 -8.42 -7.08
CA ASN A 101 24.72 -7.43 -8.16
C ASN A 101 23.65 -7.75 -9.23
N LEU A 102 22.45 -8.09 -8.77
CA LEU A 102 21.33 -8.43 -9.63
C LEU A 102 20.81 -7.17 -10.35
N PRO A 103 20.20 -7.29 -11.54
CA PRO A 103 19.46 -6.19 -12.14
C PRO A 103 18.40 -5.66 -11.17
N GLU A 104 18.19 -4.34 -11.15
CA GLU A 104 17.38 -3.62 -10.15
C GLU A 104 16.04 -4.30 -9.84
N LYS A 105 15.26 -4.63 -10.87
CA LYS A 105 13.97 -5.32 -10.73
C LYS A 105 14.09 -6.64 -9.94
N TYR A 106 15.07 -7.48 -10.26
CA TYR A 106 15.26 -8.76 -9.57
C TYR A 106 15.83 -8.58 -8.17
N PHE A 107 16.64 -7.54 -7.95
CA PHE A 107 17.10 -7.17 -6.62
C PHE A 107 15.92 -6.77 -5.74
N ILE A 108 15.06 -5.85 -6.19
CA ILE A 108 13.86 -5.41 -5.46
C ILE A 108 12.94 -6.60 -5.17
N GLN A 109 12.64 -7.42 -6.18
CA GLN A 109 11.79 -8.60 -6.03
C GLN A 109 12.33 -9.56 -4.95
N THR A 110 13.63 -9.85 -4.99
CA THR A 110 14.25 -10.78 -4.05
C THR A 110 14.33 -10.16 -2.65
N LEU A 111 14.63 -8.86 -2.56
CA LEU A 111 14.66 -8.11 -1.31
C LEU A 111 13.27 -8.12 -0.65
N MET A 112 12.22 -7.79 -1.39
CA MET A 112 10.85 -7.80 -0.84
C MET A 112 10.42 -9.19 -0.38
N SER A 113 10.79 -10.24 -1.12
CA SER A 113 10.52 -11.63 -0.72
C SER A 113 11.28 -12.03 0.55
N LEU A 114 12.49 -11.50 0.74
CA LEU A 114 13.30 -11.71 1.93
C LEU A 114 12.73 -10.96 3.15
N LEU A 115 12.31 -9.70 2.97
CA LEU A 115 11.73 -8.88 4.04
C LEU A 115 10.34 -9.36 4.47
N LEU A 116 9.55 -9.88 3.53
CA LEU A 116 8.14 -10.24 3.71
C LEU A 116 7.86 -11.68 3.21
N PRO A 117 8.47 -12.71 3.84
CA PRO A 117 8.46 -14.08 3.31
C PRO A 117 7.07 -14.72 3.24
N ASN A 118 6.13 -14.24 4.06
CA ASN A 118 4.78 -14.80 4.15
C ASN A 118 3.72 -13.95 3.43
N LEU A 119 4.10 -12.88 2.72
CA LEU A 119 3.14 -12.00 2.04
C LEU A 119 2.43 -12.76 0.92
N ARG A 120 1.10 -12.80 0.98
CA ARG A 120 0.23 -13.49 0.01
C ARG A 120 -0.67 -12.54 -0.75
N SER A 121 -1.07 -11.42 -0.12
CA SER A 121 -1.99 -10.48 -0.74
C SER A 121 -1.63 -9.02 -0.48
N ILE A 122 -1.90 -8.17 -1.47
CA ILE A 122 -1.82 -6.72 -1.37
C ILE A 122 -3.17 -6.11 -1.71
N GLY A 123 -3.72 -5.32 -0.79
CA GLY A 123 -4.91 -4.50 -1.02
C GLY A 123 -4.52 -3.08 -1.42
N THR A 124 -4.95 -2.64 -2.60
CA THR A 124 -4.75 -1.26 -3.08
C THR A 124 -5.85 -0.86 -4.04
N TRP A 125 -6.12 0.44 -4.20
CA TRP A 125 -6.96 0.90 -5.31
C TRP A 125 -6.23 0.68 -6.64
N ARG A 126 -6.91 -0.01 -7.57
CA ARG A 126 -6.45 -0.32 -8.93
C ARG A 126 -7.25 0.45 -10.00
N GLY A 127 -8.27 1.21 -9.62
CA GLY A 127 -9.07 2.03 -10.52
C GLY A 127 -8.43 3.39 -10.86
N GLY A 128 -8.87 4.00 -11.96
CA GLY A 128 -8.49 5.36 -12.35
C GLY A 128 -6.99 5.58 -12.51
N SER A 129 -6.50 6.76 -12.11
CA SER A 129 -5.08 7.12 -12.17
C SER A 129 -4.18 6.28 -11.25
N LEU A 130 -4.74 5.59 -10.26
CA LEU A 130 -4.01 4.73 -9.33
C LEU A 130 -3.63 3.37 -9.94
N SER A 131 -4.18 3.05 -11.10
CA SER A 131 -3.80 1.87 -11.90
C SER A 131 -2.37 1.93 -12.46
N PHE A 132 -1.80 3.15 -12.57
CA PHE A 132 -0.54 3.38 -13.30
C PHE A 132 0.64 2.55 -12.77
N TYR A 133 0.74 2.38 -11.44
CA TYR A 133 1.85 1.65 -10.81
C TYR A 133 1.58 0.15 -10.64
N ILE A 134 0.42 -0.37 -11.07
CA ILE A 134 0.08 -1.79 -10.91
C ILE A 134 1.05 -2.72 -11.66
N PRO A 135 1.47 -2.45 -12.92
CA PRO A 135 2.44 -3.29 -13.60
C PRO A 135 3.78 -3.39 -12.84
N GLU A 136 4.23 -2.28 -12.25
CA GLU A 136 5.45 -2.22 -11.46
C GLU A 136 5.30 -2.92 -10.10
N LEU A 137 4.16 -2.72 -9.43
CA LEU A 137 3.82 -3.44 -8.20
C LEU A 137 3.89 -4.95 -8.42
N LEU A 138 3.26 -5.46 -9.48
CA LEU A 138 3.31 -6.88 -9.85
C LEU A 138 4.71 -7.34 -10.24
N ALA A 139 5.53 -6.45 -10.82
CA ALA A 139 6.92 -6.75 -11.13
C ALA A 139 7.78 -6.96 -9.87
N TYR A 140 7.49 -6.23 -8.79
CA TYR A 140 8.19 -6.36 -7.51
C TYR A 140 7.60 -7.47 -6.62
N PHE A 141 6.31 -7.79 -6.77
CA PHE A 141 5.59 -8.79 -5.98
C PHE A 141 4.88 -9.83 -6.87
N PRO A 142 5.61 -10.62 -7.70
CA PRO A 142 4.99 -11.44 -8.75
C PRO A 142 4.17 -12.62 -8.25
N ASN A 143 4.35 -13.04 -6.99
CA ASN A 143 3.63 -14.17 -6.39
C ASN A 143 2.51 -13.73 -5.45
N VAL A 144 2.18 -12.44 -5.43
CA VAL A 144 1.20 -11.85 -4.51
C VAL A 144 -0.10 -11.54 -5.25
N SER A 145 -1.22 -11.97 -4.69
CA SER A 145 -2.54 -11.64 -5.22
C SER A 145 -2.90 -10.19 -4.89
N LEU A 146 -3.43 -9.45 -5.86
CA LEU A 146 -3.98 -8.13 -5.62
C LEU A 146 -5.48 -8.21 -5.35
N PHE A 147 -5.98 -7.37 -4.45
CA PHE A 147 -7.41 -7.12 -4.29
C PHE A 147 -7.66 -5.62 -4.21
N ASP A 148 -8.81 -5.18 -4.70
CA ASP A 148 -9.20 -3.78 -4.60
C ASP A 148 -9.73 -3.46 -3.20
N LEU A 149 -9.36 -2.27 -2.73
CA LEU A 149 -9.97 -1.69 -1.54
C LEU A 149 -11.32 -1.05 -1.90
N PRO A 150 -12.27 -0.97 -0.94
CA PRO A 150 -13.53 -0.26 -1.14
C PRO A 150 -13.32 1.13 -1.74
N HIS A 151 -14.20 1.54 -2.66
CA HIS A 151 -14.15 2.90 -3.18
C HIS A 151 -14.70 3.86 -2.12
N ASN A 152 -13.93 4.88 -1.75
CA ASN A 152 -14.31 5.87 -0.75
C ASN A 152 -13.71 7.26 -1.05
N SER A 153 -14.29 8.27 -0.45
CA SER A 153 -13.80 9.65 -0.41
C SER A 153 -13.91 10.18 1.03
N SER A 154 -13.71 11.49 1.23
CA SER A 154 -14.04 12.17 2.48
C SER A 154 -15.54 12.20 2.79
N GLU A 155 -16.40 12.00 1.79
CA GLU A 155 -17.86 12.09 1.91
C GLU A 155 -18.50 10.76 2.27
N GLY A 156 -17.83 9.63 1.97
CA GLY A 156 -18.35 8.32 2.33
C GLY A 156 -17.61 7.16 1.68
N ILE A 157 -18.07 5.95 2.01
CA ILE A 157 -17.74 4.73 1.30
C ILE A 157 -18.86 4.50 0.29
N TYR A 158 -18.52 4.26 -0.97
CA TYR A 158 -19.50 4.19 -2.06
C TYR A 158 -19.81 2.75 -2.42
N ASN A 159 -18.79 1.89 -2.50
CA ASN A 159 -18.97 0.47 -2.83
C ASN A 159 -18.03 -0.44 -2.05
N VAL A 160 -18.41 -1.72 -1.97
CA VAL A 160 -17.56 -2.81 -1.48
C VAL A 160 -17.16 -3.67 -2.67
N THR A 161 -15.85 -3.82 -2.86
CA THR A 161 -15.29 -4.72 -3.86
C THR A 161 -15.51 -6.17 -3.46
N ILE A 162 -16.19 -6.94 -4.31
CA ILE A 162 -16.41 -8.38 -4.12
C ILE A 162 -15.91 -9.23 -5.29
N PHE A 163 -15.51 -8.57 -6.39
CA PHE A 163 -15.01 -9.20 -7.60
C PHE A 163 -13.51 -8.95 -7.75
N ASP A 164 -12.84 -9.73 -8.61
CA ASP A 164 -11.50 -9.36 -9.04
C ASP A 164 -11.57 -8.20 -10.03
N GLY A 165 -11.43 -7.00 -9.50
CA GLY A 165 -11.38 -5.75 -10.26
C GLY A 165 -11.85 -4.58 -9.40
N PRO A 166 -11.79 -3.34 -9.92
CA PRO A 166 -12.19 -2.16 -9.16
C PRO A 166 -13.70 -1.98 -9.02
N ALA A 167 -14.49 -2.86 -9.65
CA ALA A 167 -15.94 -2.86 -9.54
C ALA A 167 -16.40 -3.39 -8.17
N GLY A 168 -17.49 -2.84 -7.66
CA GLY A 168 -18.04 -3.21 -6.36
C GLY A 168 -19.55 -3.04 -6.29
N ILE A 169 -20.14 -3.58 -5.23
CA ILE A 169 -21.56 -3.38 -4.92
C ILE A 169 -21.70 -2.09 -4.14
N ALA A 170 -22.60 -1.20 -4.59
CA ALA A 170 -22.90 0.05 -3.93
C ALA A 170 -23.42 -0.17 -2.50
N THR A 171 -22.98 0.67 -1.58
CA THR A 171 -23.32 0.60 -0.15
C THR A 171 -24.64 1.32 0.12
N SER A 172 -25.77 0.71 -0.24
CA SER A 172 -27.11 1.32 -0.13
C SER A 172 -27.49 1.82 1.27
N ASN A 173 -26.80 1.36 2.32
CA ASN A 173 -27.06 1.77 3.71
C ASN A 173 -26.14 2.90 4.20
N ALA A 174 -25.11 3.27 3.43
CA ALA A 174 -24.11 4.28 3.81
C ALA A 174 -24.40 5.67 3.21
N GLY A 175 -25.25 5.74 2.18
CA GLY A 175 -25.61 6.99 1.51
C GLY A 175 -26.80 6.84 0.58
N PHE A 176 -27.33 7.98 0.15
CA PHE A 176 -28.28 8.07 -0.95
C PHE A 176 -27.52 8.54 -2.19
N PHE A 177 -27.55 7.75 -3.26
CA PHE A 177 -26.74 8.01 -4.46
C PHE A 177 -27.62 8.40 -5.64
N GLU A 178 -27.25 9.51 -6.28
CA GLU A 178 -27.82 9.98 -7.53
C GLU A 178 -26.78 9.86 -8.64
N PHE A 179 -27.23 9.52 -9.84
CA PHE A 179 -26.40 9.23 -10.99
C PHE A 179 -26.84 10.07 -12.18
N ILE A 180 -25.98 10.97 -12.66
CA ILE A 180 -26.22 11.80 -13.84
C ILE A 180 -25.80 11.02 -15.09
N PRO A 181 -26.73 10.70 -16.02
CA PRO A 181 -26.40 10.06 -17.28
C PRO A 181 -25.41 10.87 -18.12
N GLU A 182 -24.58 10.20 -18.92
CA GLU A 182 -23.55 10.84 -19.77
C GLU A 182 -24.10 11.93 -20.70
N ASP A 183 -25.30 11.76 -21.26
CA ASP A 183 -25.95 12.75 -22.12
C ASP A 183 -26.42 14.01 -21.37
N GLN A 184 -26.35 14.00 -20.03
CA GLN A 184 -26.79 15.08 -19.15
C GLN A 184 -25.64 15.78 -18.41
N TRP A 185 -24.38 15.36 -18.56
CA TRP A 185 -23.25 15.90 -17.76
C TRP A 185 -23.05 17.41 -17.86
N GLU A 186 -23.34 18.01 -19.02
CA GLU A 186 -23.15 19.45 -19.26
C GLU A 186 -24.43 20.28 -19.02
N GLN A 187 -25.50 19.67 -18.50
CA GLN A 187 -26.77 20.36 -18.24
C GLN A 187 -26.75 21.04 -16.87
N GLU A 188 -27.33 22.24 -16.78
CA GLU A 188 -27.42 23.00 -15.52
C GLU A 188 -28.35 22.33 -14.50
N ASN A 189 -29.36 21.60 -14.97
CA ASN A 189 -30.32 20.87 -14.14
C ASN A 189 -30.54 19.46 -14.72
N PRO A 190 -29.59 18.53 -14.51
CA PRO A 190 -29.66 17.21 -15.10
C PRO A 190 -30.75 16.35 -14.46
N HIS A 191 -31.35 15.47 -15.25
CA HIS A 191 -32.20 14.42 -14.71
C HIS A 191 -31.34 13.29 -14.12
N THR A 192 -31.36 13.17 -12.80
CA THR A 192 -30.64 12.12 -12.07
C THR A 192 -31.42 10.79 -12.07
N LYS A 193 -30.68 9.69 -11.93
CA LYS A 193 -31.20 8.36 -11.68
C LYS A 193 -30.81 7.89 -10.28
N PHE A 194 -31.66 7.13 -9.63
CA PHE A 194 -31.32 6.44 -8.39
C PHE A 194 -30.52 5.16 -8.65
N LEU A 195 -29.92 4.61 -7.59
CA LEU A 195 -29.11 3.40 -7.66
C LEU A 195 -29.83 2.19 -8.30
N TRP A 196 -31.15 2.06 -8.14
CA TRP A 196 -31.94 0.97 -8.74
C TRP A 196 -32.45 1.27 -10.16
N GLU A 197 -32.17 2.46 -10.69
CA GLU A 197 -32.62 2.92 -12.01
C GLU A 197 -31.50 2.92 -13.06
N ILE A 198 -30.25 2.68 -12.63
CA ILE A 198 -29.09 2.60 -13.52
C ILE A 198 -29.16 1.34 -14.39
N GLU A 199 -28.60 1.46 -15.59
CA GLU A 199 -28.62 0.40 -16.60
C GLU A 199 -27.20 -0.12 -16.85
N GLU A 200 -27.07 -1.42 -17.10
CA GLU A 200 -25.79 -2.04 -17.43
C GLU A 200 -25.20 -1.47 -18.72
N GLY A 201 -23.88 -1.22 -18.71
CA GLY A 201 -23.16 -0.70 -19.87
C GLY A 201 -23.35 0.81 -20.13
N LYS A 202 -24.05 1.53 -19.25
CA LYS A 202 -24.18 2.98 -19.30
C LYS A 202 -23.21 3.66 -18.33
N PHE A 203 -22.73 4.85 -18.72
CA PHE A 203 -21.86 5.68 -17.90
C PHE A 203 -22.67 6.75 -17.18
N TYR A 204 -22.27 6.99 -15.93
CA TYR A 204 -22.90 7.96 -15.04
C TYR A 204 -21.82 8.73 -14.29
N SER A 205 -22.08 10.00 -14.01
CA SER A 205 -21.36 10.76 -12.97
C SER A 205 -22.15 10.62 -11.67
N MET A 206 -21.44 10.43 -10.58
CA MET A 206 -21.99 10.53 -9.22
C MET A 206 -21.59 11.88 -8.64
#